data_AF-A0A536UPX1-F1
#
_entry.id   AF-A0A536UPX1-F1
#
_cell.length_a   1.000
_cell.length_b   1.000
_cell.length_c   1.000
_cell.angle_alpha   90.00
_cell.angle_beta   90.00
_cell.angle_gamma   90.00
#
_symmetry.space_group_name_H-M   'P 1'
#
loop_
_entity.id
_entity.type
_entity.pdbx_description
1 polymer ?
#
loop_
_entity_poly.entity_id
_entity_poly.type
_entity_poly.pdbx_seq_one_letter_code
_entity_poly.pdbx_strand_id
1 'polypeptide(L)'
;MSAMAWSACALAPETLHDLALGDNDAKAKAISVAAASGDTAYLPLLQAVLDGEVQTVGDAQILLVKGDTATDLLTGKAVTPLPENRDDVVINNRIRKELRTAIAALKLTAPERAIRLAAARELQTGAD
;
A
#
# COMPACT_ATOMS: atom_id res chain seq x y z
N MET A 1 -4.77 13.33 -19.24
CA MET A 1 -4.99 13.16 -17.78
C MET A 1 -5.63 11.81 -17.57
N SER A 2 -4.82 10.75 -17.39
CA SER A 2 -5.36 9.42 -17.08
C SER A 2 -5.72 9.41 -15.60
N ALA A 3 -7.01 9.47 -15.32
CA ALA A 3 -7.52 9.00 -14.04
C ALA A 3 -7.26 7.48 -14.02
N MET A 4 -6.23 7.06 -13.27
CA MET A 4 -6.15 5.67 -12.83
C MET A 4 -7.38 5.45 -11.95
N ALA A 5 -8.43 4.91 -12.55
CA ALA A 5 -9.54 4.35 -11.82
C ALA A 5 -8.94 3.23 -10.95
N TRP A 6 -8.81 3.50 -9.66
CA TRP A 6 -8.53 2.48 -8.67
C TRP A 6 -9.72 1.52 -8.73
N SER A 7 -9.59 0.43 -9.47
CA SER A 7 -10.57 -0.64 -9.43
C SER A 7 -10.64 -1.12 -7.99
N ALA A 8 -11.68 -0.69 -7.27
CA ALA A 8 -11.94 -0.92 -5.86
C ALA A 8 -12.28 -2.40 -5.53
N CYS A 9 -11.68 -3.36 -6.23
CA CYS A 9 -12.06 -4.77 -6.17
C CYS A 9 -10.87 -5.76 -6.20
N ALA A 10 -9.62 -5.32 -5.97
CA ALA A 10 -8.46 -6.22 -6.01
C ALA A 10 -7.83 -6.53 -4.64
N LEU A 11 -8.19 -5.79 -3.59
CA LEU A 11 -7.59 -5.92 -2.26
C LEU A 11 -8.56 -6.65 -1.33
N ALA A 12 -8.15 -7.79 -0.77
CA ALA A 12 -8.96 -8.47 0.24
C ALA A 12 -9.15 -7.54 1.45
N PRO A 13 -10.40 -7.24 1.88
CA PRO A 13 -10.66 -6.28 2.97
C PRO A 13 -9.93 -6.62 4.26
N GLU A 14 -9.78 -7.91 4.56
CA GLU A 14 -9.04 -8.39 5.72
C GLU A 14 -7.54 -8.07 5.64
N THR A 15 -6.93 -8.24 4.46
CA THR A 15 -5.50 -7.89 4.25
C THR A 15 -5.27 -6.39 4.40
N LEU A 16 -6.20 -5.57 3.92
CA LEU A 16 -6.14 -4.13 4.09
C LEU A 16 -6.30 -3.72 5.56
N HIS A 17 -7.21 -4.37 6.28
CA HIS A 17 -7.41 -4.15 7.71
C HIS A 17 -6.17 -4.55 8.52
N ASP A 18 -5.62 -5.74 8.30
CA ASP A 18 -4.39 -6.20 8.96
C ASP A 18 -3.21 -5.26 8.67
N LEU A 19 -3.11 -4.74 7.44
CA LEU A 19 -2.06 -3.81 7.04
C LEU A 19 -2.19 -2.44 7.74
N ALA A 20 -3.40 -1.92 7.88
CA ALA A 20 -3.64 -0.59 8.47
C ALA A 20 -3.71 -0.63 10.00
N LEU A 21 -4.52 -1.53 10.55
CA LEU A 21 -4.95 -1.57 11.96
C LEU A 21 -4.34 -2.74 12.76
N GLY A 22 -3.75 -3.73 12.08
CA GLY A 22 -3.16 -4.90 12.73
C GLY A 22 -1.91 -4.57 13.57
N ASP A 23 -1.48 -5.53 14.38
CA ASP A 23 -0.16 -5.45 15.02
C ASP A 23 0.97 -5.69 14.00
N ASN A 24 2.23 -5.65 14.46
CA ASN A 24 3.37 -5.85 13.56
C ASN A 24 3.37 -7.23 12.87
N ASP A 25 2.86 -8.29 13.51
CA ASP A 25 2.85 -9.62 12.91
C ASP A 25 1.70 -9.79 11.91
N ALA A 26 0.54 -9.19 12.17
CA ALA A 26 -0.56 -9.08 11.23
C ALA A 26 -0.16 -8.26 9.99
N LYS A 27 0.48 -7.10 10.18
CA LYS A 27 1.03 -6.29 9.08
C LYS A 27 2.04 -7.08 8.25
N ALA A 28 2.97 -7.78 8.91
CA ALA A 28 3.96 -8.61 8.23
C ALA A 28 3.32 -9.70 7.37
N LYS A 29 2.31 -10.37 7.92
CA LYS A 29 1.54 -11.39 7.20
C LYS A 29 0.79 -10.80 6.01
N ALA A 30 0.13 -9.66 6.18
CA ALA A 30 -0.58 -8.96 5.10
C ALA A 30 0.37 -8.57 3.96
N ILE A 31 1.54 -8.03 4.28
CA ILE A 31 2.59 -7.68 3.30
C ILE A 31 3.07 -8.91 2.55
N SER A 32 3.29 -10.03 3.26
CA SER A 32 3.71 -11.29 2.66
C SER A 32 2.66 -11.86 1.69
N VAL A 33 1.38 -11.83 2.09
CA VAL A 33 0.25 -12.26 1.23
C VAL A 33 0.17 -11.38 -0.02
N ALA A 34 0.27 -10.06 0.14
CA ALA A 34 0.28 -9.13 -0.99
C ALA A 34 1.43 -9.43 -1.96
N ALA A 35 2.65 -9.64 -1.45
CA ALA A 35 3.81 -9.98 -2.28
C ALA A 35 3.65 -11.31 -3.02
N ALA A 36 3.16 -12.35 -2.32
CA ALA A 36 3.00 -13.69 -2.86
C ALA A 36 1.90 -13.78 -3.93
N SER A 37 0.93 -12.85 -3.93
CA SER A 37 -0.11 -12.78 -4.96
C SER A 37 0.46 -12.51 -6.36
N GLY A 38 1.62 -11.85 -6.46
CA GLY A 38 2.18 -11.38 -7.73
C GLY A 38 1.38 -10.26 -8.40
N ASP A 39 0.30 -9.78 -7.76
CA ASP A 39 -0.58 -8.76 -8.32
C ASP A 39 0.02 -7.37 -8.12
N THR A 40 0.41 -6.74 -9.23
CA THR A 40 0.96 -5.39 -9.24
C THR A 40 -0.01 -4.32 -8.76
N ALA A 41 -1.32 -4.61 -8.64
CA ALA A 41 -2.29 -3.69 -8.06
C ALA A 41 -2.01 -3.37 -6.58
N TYR A 42 -1.25 -4.21 -5.87
CA TYR A 42 -0.81 -3.93 -4.50
C TYR A 42 0.33 -2.92 -4.41
N LEU A 43 1.11 -2.70 -5.48
CA LEU A 43 2.25 -1.78 -5.48
C LEU A 43 1.92 -0.37 -4.97
N PRO A 44 0.90 0.33 -5.52
CA PRO A 44 0.59 1.68 -5.05
C PRO A 44 0.09 1.69 -3.61
N LEU A 45 -0.60 0.65 -3.13
CA LEU A 45 -1.03 0.55 -1.74
C LEU A 45 0.17 0.40 -0.80
N LEU A 46 1.05 -0.57 -1.06
CA LEU A 46 2.21 -0.82 -0.21
C LEU A 46 3.16 0.38 -0.18
N GLN A 47 3.30 1.07 -1.32
CA GLN A 47 4.06 2.32 -1.40
C GLN A 47 3.40 3.43 -0.58
N ALA A 48 2.07 3.61 -0.67
CA ALA A 48 1.36 4.61 0.13
C ALA A 48 1.48 4.37 1.65
N VAL A 49 1.45 3.10 2.10
CA VAL A 49 1.71 2.77 3.51
C VAL A 49 3.14 3.11 3.90
N LEU A 50 4.11 2.80 3.03
CA LEU A 50 5.52 3.12 3.26
C LEU A 50 5.77 4.64 3.35
N ASP A 51 5.05 5.42 2.54
CA ASP A 51 5.15 6.87 2.44
C ASP A 51 4.31 7.62 3.49
N GLY A 52 3.54 6.90 4.32
CA GLY A 52 2.69 7.51 5.36
C GLY A 52 1.43 8.20 4.82
N GLU A 53 1.00 7.83 3.63
CA GLU A 53 -0.20 8.39 2.98
C GLU A 53 -1.48 7.63 3.34
N VAL A 54 -1.36 6.49 4.02
CA VAL A 54 -2.50 5.73 4.53
C VAL A 54 -2.74 6.11 5.99
N GLN A 55 -3.98 6.54 6.26
CA GLN A 55 -4.45 6.94 7.58
C GLN A 55 -5.76 6.20 7.91
N THR A 56 -6.12 6.12 9.17
CA THR A 56 -7.35 5.47 9.63
C THR A 56 -8.27 6.45 10.35
N VAL A 57 -9.57 6.18 10.36
CA VAL A 57 -10.55 6.92 11.17
C VAL A 57 -11.20 5.90 12.09
N GLY A 58 -10.63 5.75 13.29
CA GLY A 58 -10.88 4.58 14.13
C GLY A 58 -10.65 3.27 13.35
N ASP A 59 -11.47 2.27 13.63
CA ASP A 59 -11.34 0.94 13.00
C ASP A 59 -12.21 0.78 11.74
N ALA A 60 -13.01 1.80 11.40
CA ALA A 60 -14.07 1.68 10.39
C ALA A 60 -13.66 2.17 8.99
N GLN A 61 -12.67 3.06 8.90
CA GLN A 61 -12.23 3.62 7.62
C GLN A 61 -10.72 3.59 7.49
N ILE A 62 -10.27 3.24 6.30
CA ILE A 62 -8.86 3.24 5.92
C ILE A 62 -8.75 4.14 4.70
N LEU A 63 -8.09 5.27 4.88
CA LEU A 63 -8.05 6.37 3.92
C LEU A 63 -6.69 6.43 3.24
N LEU A 64 -6.68 6.46 1.92
CA LEU A 64 -5.54 6.93 1.15
C LEU A 64 -5.66 8.45 0.98
N VAL A 65 -4.76 9.18 1.64
CA VAL A 65 -4.76 10.64 1.64
C VAL A 65 -3.86 11.17 0.54
N LYS A 66 -4.38 12.07 -0.28
CA LYS A 66 -3.68 12.76 -1.36
C LYS A 66 -4.00 14.25 -1.30
N GLY A 67 -3.11 15.01 -0.65
CA GLY A 67 -3.31 16.43 -0.38
C GLY A 67 -4.55 16.66 0.47
N ASP A 68 -5.49 17.47 -0.05
CA ASP A 68 -6.74 17.83 0.63
C ASP A 68 -7.90 16.88 0.32
N THR A 69 -7.62 15.72 -0.29
CA THR A 69 -8.63 14.70 -0.62
C THR A 69 -8.20 13.34 -0.12
N ALA A 70 -9.16 12.48 0.18
CA ALA A 70 -8.89 11.10 0.55
C ALA A 70 -9.79 10.15 -0.23
N THR A 71 -9.36 8.90 -0.36
CA THR A 71 -10.18 7.80 -0.87
C THR A 71 -10.27 6.75 0.22
N ASP A 72 -11.49 6.35 0.57
CA ASP A 72 -11.72 5.20 1.44
C ASP A 72 -11.38 3.92 0.68
N LEU A 73 -10.34 3.23 1.12
CA LEU A 73 -9.82 2.01 0.50
C LEU A 73 -10.74 0.79 0.70
N LEU A 74 -11.64 0.82 1.68
CA LEU A 74 -12.63 -0.25 1.90
C LEU A 74 -13.83 -0.11 0.96
N THR A 75 -14.27 1.11 0.68
CA THR A 75 -15.47 1.37 -0.14
C THR A 75 -15.16 1.88 -1.55
N GLY A 76 -13.92 2.30 -1.82
CA GLY A 76 -13.49 2.94 -3.06
C GLY A 76 -14.03 4.36 -3.26
N LYS A 77 -14.69 4.96 -2.25
CA LYS A 77 -15.33 6.27 -2.38
C LYS A 77 -14.38 7.40 -2.01
N ALA A 78 -14.46 8.50 -2.75
CA ALA A 78 -13.81 9.73 -2.37
C ALA A 78 -14.42 10.27 -1.06
N VAL A 79 -13.55 10.70 -0.15
CA VAL A 79 -13.89 11.30 1.14
C VAL A 79 -13.44 12.76 1.11
N THR A 80 -14.42 13.66 1.11
CA THR A 80 -14.25 15.11 1.19
C THR A 80 -15.46 15.70 1.92
N PRO A 81 -15.26 16.55 2.96
CA PRO A 81 -13.97 16.98 3.53
C PRO A 81 -13.24 15.84 4.27
N LEU A 82 -11.95 16.03 4.52
CA LEU A 82 -11.15 15.07 5.31
C LEU A 82 -11.66 15.05 6.75
N PRO A 83 -11.88 13.86 7.35
CA PRO A 83 -12.15 13.74 8.78
C PRO A 83 -10.99 14.32 9.59
N GLU A 84 -11.30 15.01 10.69
CA GLU A 84 -10.28 15.58 11.58
C GLU A 84 -9.64 14.53 12.48
N ASN A 85 -10.38 13.48 12.85
CA ASN A 85 -9.96 12.39 13.72
C ASN A 85 -9.25 11.27 12.94
N ARG A 86 -8.22 11.63 12.17
CA ARG A 86 -7.38 10.67 11.43
C ARG A 86 -6.15 10.31 12.23
N ASP A 87 -5.84 9.02 12.25
CA ASP A 87 -4.63 8.47 12.84
C ASP A 87 -3.69 7.96 11.73
N ASP A 88 -2.39 8.16 11.93
CA ASP A 88 -1.39 7.62 11.02
C ASP A 88 -1.24 6.10 11.21
N VAL A 89 -1.05 5.39 10.09
CA VAL A 89 -0.68 3.97 10.16
C VAL A 89 0.74 3.84 10.71
N VAL A 90 0.84 3.36 11.95
CA VAL A 90 2.15 3.17 12.61
C VAL A 90 2.87 1.97 12.00
N ILE A 91 4.10 2.20 11.50
CA ILE A 91 5.01 1.17 11.01
C ILE A 91 6.38 1.31 11.66
N ASN A 92 6.96 0.19 12.11
CA ASN A 92 8.32 0.17 12.66
C ASN A 92 9.37 -0.17 11.59
N ASN A 93 10.65 -0.22 11.97
CA ASN A 93 11.75 -0.49 11.04
C ASN A 93 11.69 -1.88 10.41
N ARG A 94 11.14 -2.88 11.11
CA ARG A 94 10.91 -4.22 10.56
C ARG A 94 9.87 -4.16 9.44
N ILE A 95 8.71 -3.55 9.70
CA ILE A 95 7.63 -3.42 8.71
C ILE A 95 8.09 -2.61 7.50
N ARG A 96 8.83 -1.52 7.69
CA ARG A 96 9.43 -0.77 6.56
C ARG A 96 10.33 -1.62 5.68
N LYS A 97 11.11 -2.54 6.26
CA LYS A 97 11.97 -3.45 5.49
C LYS A 97 11.13 -4.46 4.72
N GLU A 98 10.10 -5.04 5.35
CA GLU A 98 9.19 -5.98 4.70
C GLU A 98 8.43 -5.34 3.53
N LEU A 99 7.90 -4.12 3.71
CA LEU A 99 7.26 -3.35 2.65
C LEU A 99 8.19 -3.16 1.44
N ARG A 100 9.43 -2.71 1.67
CA ARG A 100 10.42 -2.52 0.60
C ARG A 100 10.71 -3.80 -0.17
N THR A 101 10.89 -4.92 0.55
CA THR A 101 11.12 -6.23 -0.06
C THR A 101 9.92 -6.68 -0.90
N ALA A 102 8.70 -6.54 -0.36
CA ALA A 102 7.46 -6.90 -1.06
C ALA A 102 7.27 -6.07 -2.33
N ILE A 103 7.49 -4.74 -2.25
CA ILE A 103 7.42 -3.84 -3.41
C ILE A 103 8.43 -4.26 -4.47
N ALA A 104 9.69 -4.52 -4.10
CA ALA A 104 10.70 -4.96 -5.06
C ALA A 104 10.33 -6.28 -5.74
N ALA A 105 9.84 -7.26 -4.97
CA ALA A 105 9.38 -8.54 -5.49
C ALA A 105 8.23 -8.39 -6.51
N LEU A 106 7.21 -7.59 -6.16
CA LEU A 106 6.07 -7.32 -7.05
C LEU A 106 6.49 -6.55 -8.32
N LYS A 107 7.40 -5.59 -8.21
CA LYS A 107 7.90 -4.89 -9.40
C LYS A 107 8.70 -5.83 -10.32
N LEU A 108 9.41 -6.83 -9.79
CA LEU A 108 10.13 -7.83 -10.58
C LEU A 108 9.19 -8.77 -11.34
N THR A 109 8.03 -9.11 -10.76
CA THR A 109 7.03 -9.98 -11.39
C THR A 109 6.07 -9.24 -12.31
N ALA A 110 6.14 -7.91 -12.36
CA ALA A 110 5.24 -7.08 -13.15
C ALA A 110 5.23 -7.49 -14.63
N PRO A 111 4.06 -7.66 -15.28
CA PRO A 111 3.97 -8.04 -16.69
C PRO A 111 4.53 -6.94 -17.62
N GLU A 112 4.51 -5.69 -17.17
CA GLU A 112 5.02 -4.54 -17.91
C GLU A 112 6.55 -4.45 -17.85
N ARG A 113 7.18 -4.57 -19.02
CA ARG A 113 8.65 -4.60 -19.15
C ARG A 113 9.33 -3.36 -18.56
N ALA A 114 8.69 -2.19 -18.66
CA ALA A 114 9.24 -0.94 -18.13
C ALA A 114 9.33 -0.97 -16.60
N ILE A 115 8.30 -1.48 -15.93
CA ILE A 115 8.25 -1.61 -14.46
C ILE A 115 9.34 -2.58 -13.98
N ARG A 116 9.51 -3.73 -14.65
CA ARG A 116 10.57 -4.69 -14.32
C ARG A 116 11.97 -4.10 -14.44
N LEU A 117 12.24 -3.36 -15.52
CA LEU A 117 13.58 -2.81 -15.78
C LEU A 117 13.95 -1.71 -14.77
N ALA A 118 12.99 -0.87 -14.36
CA ALA A 118 13.22 0.12 -13.31
C ALA A 118 13.52 -0.54 -11.96
N ALA A 119 12.77 -1.58 -11.59
CA ALA A 119 12.98 -2.32 -10.34
C ALA A 119 14.31 -3.07 -10.27
N ALA A 120 14.71 -3.71 -11.38
CA ALA A 120 16.01 -4.37 -11.48
C ALA A 120 17.17 -3.37 -11.30
N ARG A 121 17.01 -2.13 -11.78
CA ARG A 121 17.99 -1.06 -11.59
C ARG A 121 18.02 -0.57 -10.15
N GLU A 122 16.87 -0.32 -9.53
CA GLU A 122 16.77 0.07 -8.11
C GLU A 122 17.51 -0.94 -7.20
N LEU A 123 17.32 -2.24 -7.42
CA LEU A 123 18.03 -3.30 -6.69
C LEU A 123 19.55 -3.28 -6.92
N GLN A 124 20.03 -2.95 -8.12
CA GLN A 124 21.47 -2.84 -8.39
C GLN A 124 22.11 -1.65 -7.68
N THR A 125 21.40 -0.52 -7.59
CA THR A 125 21.92 0.70 -6.93
C THR A 125 21.73 0.71 -5.41
N GLY A 126 20.78 -0.06 -4.86
CA GLY A 126 20.55 -0.14 -3.41
C GLY A 126 21.38 -1.21 -2.69
N ALA A 127 22.28 -1.88 -3.41
CA ALA A 127 23.15 -2.95 -2.89
C ALA A 127 24.57 -2.48 -2.54
N ASP A 128 24.83 -1.16 -2.57
CA ASP A 128 26.07 -0.52 -2.12
C ASP A 128 25.90 0.18 -0.76
#